data_AF-A0A341J538-F1
#
_entry.id   AF-A0A341J538-F1
#
_cell.length_a   1.000
_cell.length_b   1.000
_cell.length_c   1.000
_cell.angle_alpha   90.00
_cell.angle_beta   90.00
_cell.angle_gamma   90.00
#
_symmetry.space_group_name_H-M   'P 1'
#
loop_
_entity.id
_entity.type
_entity.pdbx_description
1 polymer ?
#
loop_
_entity_poly.entity_id
_entity_poly.type
_entity_poly.pdbx_seq_one_letter_code
_entity_poly.pdbx_strand_id
1 'polypeptide(L)'
;MSEMLSNRLAPLLSKRCFSSLQTSSPFSSLSPIQPWLFIGLGNPGEKYQSTRHNVGFDMIDAFAESQGIPLTTHYFKALFGEGMVDGVPVLLAKPQTYMNLSGESVGPLAAYYKLPLNRILVAFDDMDLPCGVLRLQPKGGFGRHN
;
A
#
# COMPACT_ATOMS: atom_id res chain seq x y z
N MET A 1 -68.24 -18.52 -16.96
CA MET A 1 -66.99 -19.21 -17.35
C MET A 1 -65.84 -18.25 -17.15
N SER A 2 -64.88 -18.66 -16.30
CA SER A 2 -63.48 -18.19 -16.26
C SER A 2 -63.24 -16.73 -15.80
N GLU A 3 -62.25 -16.34 -15.00
CA GLU A 3 -61.34 -16.94 -14.01
C GLU A 3 -60.39 -15.80 -13.57
N MET A 4 -59.58 -16.04 -12.53
CA MET A 4 -58.38 -15.29 -12.10
C MET A 4 -58.61 -13.95 -11.34
N LEU A 5 -58.48 -13.93 -10.00
CA LEU A 5 -57.22 -13.81 -9.19
C LEU A 5 -56.58 -12.41 -9.37
N SER A 6 -56.21 -11.60 -8.37
CA SER A 6 -55.72 -11.81 -6.99
C SER A 6 -55.68 -10.41 -6.31
N ASN A 7 -56.23 -10.17 -5.10
CA ASN A 7 -55.56 -10.19 -3.79
C ASN A 7 -54.14 -9.55 -3.78
N ARG A 8 -53.69 -8.65 -2.88
CA ARG A 8 -54.06 -8.23 -1.51
C ARG A 8 -53.22 -6.99 -1.12
N LEU A 9 -53.66 -6.18 -0.15
CA LEU A 9 -52.81 -5.29 0.66
C LEU A 9 -53.20 -5.38 2.15
N ALA A 10 -52.24 -5.83 2.98
CA ALA A 10 -51.91 -5.55 4.41
C ALA A 10 -53.03 -5.44 5.47
N PRO A 11 -52.74 -5.34 6.80
CA PRO A 11 -51.47 -5.40 7.54
C PRO A 11 -51.51 -6.43 8.71
N LEU A 12 -50.42 -6.61 9.47
CA LEU A 12 -50.47 -7.03 10.89
C LEU A 12 -49.10 -6.91 11.59
N LEU A 13 -49.05 -6.03 12.58
CA LEU A 13 -48.05 -5.99 13.66
C LEU A 13 -48.41 -7.05 14.72
N SER A 14 -47.43 -7.77 15.27
CA SER A 14 -47.26 -7.96 16.73
C SER A 14 -46.21 -9.02 17.08
N LYS A 15 -45.18 -8.56 17.82
CA LYS A 15 -44.43 -9.18 18.93
C LYS A 15 -44.22 -10.71 18.95
N ARG A 16 -42.95 -11.13 18.95
CA ARG A 16 -42.43 -12.15 19.89
C ARG A 16 -40.93 -11.94 20.12
N CYS A 17 -40.60 -11.65 21.37
CA CYS A 17 -39.24 -11.61 21.91
C CYS A 17 -38.75 -13.07 22.06
N PHE A 18 -37.61 -13.40 21.48
CA PHE A 18 -36.89 -14.64 21.76
C PHE A 18 -35.52 -14.27 22.32
N SER A 19 -35.37 -14.41 23.64
CA SER A 19 -34.08 -14.36 24.32
C SER A 19 -33.36 -15.70 24.09
N SER A 20 -32.31 -15.70 23.29
CA SER A 20 -31.27 -16.73 23.40
C SER A 20 -29.98 -16.06 23.88
N LEU A 21 -29.46 -16.60 24.98
CA LEU A 21 -28.16 -16.27 25.53
C LEU A 21 -27.11 -16.63 24.47
N GLN A 22 -26.54 -15.63 23.80
CA GLN A 22 -25.32 -15.82 23.02
C GLN A 22 -24.15 -15.86 24.01
N THR A 23 -23.63 -17.05 24.22
CA THR A 23 -22.33 -17.27 24.84
C THR A 23 -21.29 -16.51 24.03
N SER A 24 -20.77 -15.41 24.58
CA SER A 24 -19.66 -14.67 24.00
C SER A 24 -18.39 -15.52 24.12
N SER A 25 -18.05 -16.27 23.07
CA SER A 25 -16.72 -16.84 22.95
C SER A 25 -15.73 -15.68 22.68
N PRO A 26 -14.59 -15.62 23.40
CA PRO A 26 -13.58 -14.60 23.16
C PRO A 26 -12.70 -15.09 22.00
N PHE A 27 -13.22 -15.06 20.78
CA PHE A 27 -12.34 -15.25 19.62
C PHE A 27 -11.57 -13.96 19.44
N SER A 28 -10.30 -13.98 19.86
CA SER A 28 -9.40 -12.83 19.83
C SER A 28 -9.39 -12.21 18.43
N SER A 29 -9.67 -10.91 18.38
CA SER A 29 -9.55 -10.09 17.18
C SER A 29 -8.09 -10.10 16.68
N LEU A 30 -7.75 -11.04 15.80
CA LEU A 30 -6.53 -10.95 15.02
C LEU A 30 -6.68 -9.73 14.13
N SER A 31 -6.00 -8.65 14.48
CA SER A 31 -5.88 -7.52 13.56
C SER A 31 -5.17 -8.01 12.31
N PRO A 32 -5.71 -7.75 11.10
CA PRO A 32 -5.04 -8.15 9.88
C PRO A 32 -3.64 -7.52 9.85
N ILE A 33 -2.63 -8.35 9.58
CA ILE A 33 -1.24 -7.88 9.45
C ILE A 33 -1.20 -6.87 8.32
N GLN A 34 -0.93 -5.61 8.66
CA GLN A 34 -0.87 -4.54 7.67
C GLN A 34 0.42 -4.64 6.86
N PRO A 35 0.37 -4.41 5.53
CA PRO A 35 1.57 -4.41 4.70
C PRO A 35 2.53 -3.28 5.09
N TRP A 36 3.81 -3.47 4.77
CA TRP A 36 4.73 -2.35 4.58
C TRP A 36 4.79 -1.96 3.11
N LEU A 37 4.87 -0.66 2.84
CA LEU A 37 5.13 -0.12 1.50
C LEU A 37 6.50 0.53 1.45
N PHE A 38 7.39 -0.02 0.62
CA PHE A 38 8.70 0.55 0.33
C PHE A 38 8.67 1.21 -1.04
N ILE A 39 9.08 2.47 -1.07
CA ILE A 39 9.04 3.31 -2.26
C ILE A 39 10.44 3.81 -2.54
N GLY A 40 10.96 3.50 -3.72
CA GLY A 40 12.21 4.05 -4.21
C GLY A 40 11.92 5.22 -5.12
N LEU A 41 12.44 6.40 -4.79
CA LEU A 41 12.34 7.57 -5.68
C LEU A 41 13.48 7.56 -6.70
N GLY A 42 13.18 8.05 -7.91
CA GLY A 42 14.11 8.14 -9.03
C GLY A 42 13.41 8.55 -10.32
N ASN A 43 14.18 8.65 -11.40
CA ASN A 43 13.65 8.94 -12.73
C ASN A 43 13.67 7.69 -13.63
N PRO A 44 12.62 7.46 -14.45
CA PRO A 44 12.56 6.32 -15.36
C PRO A 44 13.38 6.57 -16.64
N GLY A 45 13.97 5.49 -17.17
CA GLY A 45 14.70 5.48 -18.45
C GLY A 45 16.21 5.30 -18.30
N GLU A 46 16.84 4.74 -19.33
CA GLU A 46 18.26 4.34 -19.33
C GLU A 46 19.21 5.48 -18.98
N LYS A 47 18.92 6.71 -19.44
CA LYS A 47 19.74 7.91 -19.17
C LYS A 47 19.86 8.29 -17.69
N TYR A 48 19.00 7.77 -16.82
CA TYR A 48 19.03 8.06 -15.37
C TYR A 48 19.57 6.89 -14.54
N GLN A 49 19.81 5.73 -15.17
CA GLN A 49 20.41 4.59 -14.49
C GLN A 49 21.77 4.98 -13.91
N SER A 50 22.08 4.49 -12.71
CA SER A 50 23.34 4.77 -11.99
C SER A 50 23.60 6.25 -11.69
N THR A 51 22.60 7.13 -11.80
CA THR A 51 22.70 8.50 -11.29
C THR A 51 22.42 8.51 -9.79
N ARG A 52 23.03 9.44 -9.04
CA ARG A 52 22.81 9.55 -7.58
C ARG A 52 21.33 9.65 -7.22
N HIS A 53 20.56 10.32 -8.07
CA HIS A 53 19.13 10.55 -7.90
C HIS A 53 18.27 9.29 -8.08
N ASN A 54 18.84 8.22 -8.61
CA ASN A 54 18.18 6.91 -8.76
C ASN A 54 18.56 5.92 -7.65
N VAL A 55 19.31 6.34 -6.63
CA VAL A 55 19.69 5.45 -5.51
C VAL A 55 18.47 4.84 -4.80
N GLY A 56 17.32 5.54 -4.79
CA GLY A 56 16.07 4.99 -4.28
C GLY A 56 15.57 3.80 -5.10
N PHE A 57 15.68 3.86 -6.43
CA PHE A 57 15.37 2.71 -7.30
C PHE A 57 16.35 1.57 -7.06
N ASP A 58 17.65 1.87 -6.98
CA ASP A 58 18.70 0.86 -6.76
C ASP A 58 18.48 0.12 -5.42
N MET A 59 18.06 0.83 -4.37
CA MET A 59 17.71 0.23 -3.07
C MET A 59 16.53 -0.73 -3.20
N ILE A 60 15.47 -0.35 -3.93
CA ILE A 60 14.31 -1.23 -4.13
C ILE A 60 14.70 -2.46 -4.96
N ASP A 61 15.53 -2.29 -5.99
CA ASP A 61 15.99 -3.41 -6.81
C ASP A 61 16.83 -4.40 -6.01
N ALA A 62 17.81 -3.91 -5.24
CA ALA A 62 18.62 -4.75 -4.36
C ALA A 62 17.78 -5.46 -3.29
N PHE A 63 16.80 -4.76 -2.71
CA PHE A 63 15.90 -5.36 -1.73
C PHE A 63 15.00 -6.42 -2.35
N ALA A 64 14.37 -6.12 -3.50
CA ALA A 64 13.54 -7.04 -4.25
C ALA A 64 14.31 -8.33 -4.61
N GLU A 65 15.53 -8.20 -5.11
CA GLU A 65 16.42 -9.32 -5.43
C GLU A 65 16.74 -10.16 -4.18
N SER A 66 17.11 -9.51 -3.07
CA SER A 66 17.45 -10.21 -1.82
C SER A 66 16.29 -11.03 -1.24
N GLN A 67 15.04 -10.61 -1.51
CA GLN A 67 13.82 -11.26 -1.02
C GLN A 67 13.14 -12.14 -2.08
N GLY A 68 13.65 -12.17 -3.32
CA GLY A 68 13.03 -12.88 -4.43
C GLY A 68 11.66 -12.32 -4.86
N ILE A 69 11.45 -11.00 -4.70
CA ILE A 69 10.18 -10.33 -5.04
C ILE A 69 10.26 -9.77 -6.47
N PRO A 70 9.46 -10.26 -7.43
CA PRO A 70 9.50 -9.74 -8.80
C PRO A 70 8.82 -8.36 -8.90
N LEU A 71 9.51 -7.41 -9.53
CA LEU A 71 8.99 -6.08 -9.88
C LEU A 71 8.49 -6.07 -11.33
N THR A 72 7.40 -6.80 -11.62
CA THR A 72 6.92 -7.02 -12.99
C THR A 72 5.63 -6.29 -13.32
N THR A 73 4.92 -5.79 -12.32
CA THR A 73 3.59 -5.21 -12.51
C THR A 73 3.69 -3.71 -12.66
N HIS A 74 2.90 -3.12 -13.56
CA HIS A 74 2.72 -1.68 -13.60
C HIS A 74 1.41 -1.31 -12.89
N TYR A 75 1.52 -0.57 -11.79
CA TYR A 75 0.37 -0.20 -10.97
C TYR A 75 0.54 1.22 -10.44
N PHE A 76 -0.51 2.05 -10.52
CA PHE A 76 -0.46 3.47 -10.11
C PHE A 76 0.75 4.25 -10.67
N LYS A 77 1.07 4.09 -11.95
CA LYS A 77 2.25 4.69 -12.59
C LYS A 77 3.59 4.30 -11.93
N ALA A 78 3.68 3.16 -11.23
CA ALA A 78 4.91 2.60 -10.68
C ALA A 78 5.19 1.21 -11.24
N LEU A 79 6.47 0.84 -11.32
CA LEU A 79 6.88 -0.55 -11.39
C LEU A 79 6.74 -1.14 -9.98
N PHE A 80 6.07 -2.28 -9.87
CA PHE A 80 5.49 -2.74 -8.63
C PHE A 80 5.66 -4.24 -8.43
N GLY A 81 5.82 -4.64 -7.18
CA GLY A 81 5.91 -6.03 -6.75
C GLY A 81 5.34 -6.21 -5.35
N GLU A 82 4.84 -7.42 -5.09
CA GLU A 82 4.30 -7.81 -3.78
C GLU A 82 4.99 -9.09 -3.33
N GLY A 83 5.25 -9.19 -2.02
CA GLY A 83 5.86 -10.36 -1.43
C GLY A 83 5.61 -10.46 0.07
N MET A 84 6.32 -11.39 0.69
CA MET A 84 6.27 -11.64 2.12
C MET A 84 7.70 -11.68 2.66
N VAL A 85 7.95 -10.93 3.74
CA VAL A 85 9.23 -10.93 4.46
C VAL A 85 8.93 -11.25 5.91
N ASP A 86 9.49 -12.33 6.43
CA ASP A 86 9.27 -12.80 7.81
C ASP A 86 7.78 -12.89 8.21
N GLY A 87 6.92 -13.31 7.28
CA GLY A 87 5.47 -13.42 7.49
C GLY A 87 4.70 -12.09 7.45
N VAL A 88 5.35 -10.99 7.09
CA VAL A 88 4.74 -9.68 6.93
C VAL A 88 4.58 -9.35 5.43
N PRO A 89 3.39 -8.93 4.97
CA PRO A 89 3.21 -8.50 3.58
C PRO A 89 4.05 -7.26 3.28
N VAL A 90 4.72 -7.27 2.13
CA VAL A 90 5.56 -6.17 1.66
C VAL A 90 5.17 -5.79 0.24
N LEU A 91 5.00 -4.49 0.01
CA LEU A 91 4.73 -3.88 -1.28
C LEU A 91 5.95 -3.05 -1.68
N LEU A 92 6.44 -3.23 -2.90
CA LEU A 92 7.58 -2.51 -3.45
C LEU A 92 7.13 -1.66 -4.63
N ALA A 93 7.53 -0.39 -4.66
CA ALA A 93 7.14 0.52 -5.72
C ALA A 93 8.31 1.41 -6.20
N LYS A 94 8.46 1.52 -7.52
CA LYS A 94 9.34 2.47 -8.21
C LYS A 94 8.50 3.35 -9.14
N PRO A 95 8.08 4.57 -8.73
CA PRO A 95 7.28 5.47 -9.57
C PRO A 95 7.93 5.72 -10.94
N GLN A 96 7.24 5.38 -12.03
CA GLN A 96 7.66 5.59 -13.42
C GLN A 96 7.13 6.91 -13.98
N THR A 97 6.98 7.93 -13.12
CA THR A 97 6.57 9.27 -13.53
C THR A 97 7.81 10.08 -13.89
N TYR A 98 8.28 10.88 -12.94
CA TYR A 98 9.54 11.61 -12.84
C TYR A 98 9.61 12.03 -11.37
N MET A 99 10.80 12.36 -10.84
CA MET A 99 10.97 12.63 -9.40
C MET A 99 9.97 13.66 -8.87
N ASN A 100 9.85 14.77 -9.59
CA ASN A 100 8.96 15.89 -9.28
C ASN A 100 7.46 15.56 -9.33
N LEU A 101 7.10 14.43 -9.94
CA LEU A 101 5.74 13.93 -10.09
C LEU A 101 5.54 12.58 -9.36
N SER A 102 6.45 12.20 -8.47
CA SER A 102 6.37 10.97 -7.69
C SER A 102 5.09 10.88 -6.84
N GLY A 103 4.60 12.03 -6.34
CA GLY A 103 3.35 12.12 -5.58
C GLY A 103 2.10 11.65 -6.34
N GLU A 104 2.09 11.76 -7.69
CA GLU A 104 0.99 11.26 -8.52
C GLU A 104 0.89 9.73 -8.54
N SER A 105 1.97 9.04 -8.16
CA SER A 105 2.03 7.59 -8.05
C SER A 105 1.84 7.14 -6.61
N VAL A 106 2.62 7.73 -5.69
CA VAL A 106 2.68 7.33 -4.28
C VAL A 106 1.36 7.56 -3.54
N GLY A 107 0.72 8.72 -3.76
CA GLY A 107 -0.53 9.07 -3.08
C GLY A 107 -1.67 8.08 -3.36
N PRO A 108 -2.03 7.84 -4.64
CA PRO A 108 -3.04 6.86 -5.00
C PRO A 108 -2.73 5.44 -4.53
N LEU A 109 -1.46 5.02 -4.59
CA LEU A 109 -1.03 3.70 -4.13
C LEU A 109 -1.27 3.52 -2.62
N ALA A 110 -0.81 4.48 -1.81
CA ALA A 110 -1.01 4.44 -0.35
C ALA A 110 -2.50 4.48 0.03
N ALA A 111 -3.29 5.28 -0.68
CA ALA A 111 -4.74 5.39 -0.46
C ALA A 111 -5.48 4.09 -0.81
N TYR A 112 -5.10 3.42 -1.90
CA TYR A 112 -5.72 2.17 -2.34
C TYR A 112 -5.56 1.05 -1.30
N TYR A 113 -4.34 0.87 -0.78
CA TYR A 113 -4.06 -0.11 0.28
C TYR A 113 -4.44 0.38 1.68
N LYS A 114 -4.96 1.61 1.82
CA LYS A 114 -5.39 2.23 3.08
C LYS A 114 -4.27 2.20 4.14
N LEU A 115 -3.03 2.43 3.71
CA LEU A 115 -1.86 2.32 4.58
C LEU A 115 -1.72 3.56 5.47
N PRO A 116 -1.50 3.38 6.78
CA PRO A 116 -1.10 4.49 7.63
C PRO A 116 0.33 4.92 7.31
N LEU A 117 0.67 6.20 7.55
CA LEU A 117 1.98 6.76 7.21
C LEU A 117 3.16 6.03 7.91
N ASN A 118 2.92 5.43 9.08
CA ASN A 118 3.93 4.66 9.80
C ASN A 118 4.21 3.27 9.19
N ARG A 119 3.55 2.92 8.08
CA ARG A 119 3.79 1.70 7.29
C ARG A 119 4.38 2.00 5.91
N ILE A 120 4.79 3.24 5.67
CA ILE A 120 5.35 3.69 4.40
C ILE A 120 6.79 4.11 4.64
N LEU A 121 7.71 3.54 3.86
CA LEU A 121 9.12 3.91 3.85
C LEU A 121 9.47 4.43 2.46
N VAL A 122 10.06 5.62 2.40
CA VAL A 122 10.49 6.27 1.16
C VAL A 122 12.00 6.37 1.18
N ALA A 123 12.64 5.80 0.16
CA ALA A 123 14.07 5.87 -0.08
C ALA A 123 14.35 6.88 -1.21
N PHE A 124 15.23 7.83 -0.94
CA PHE A 124 15.64 8.88 -1.87
C PHE A 124 17.09 9.30 -1.58
N ASP A 125 17.73 9.99 -2.51
CA ASP A 125 19.05 10.58 -2.31
C ASP A 125 18.98 11.76 -1.34
N ASP A 126 19.99 11.95 -0.49
CA ASP A 126 20.08 13.13 0.40
C ASP A 126 21.44 13.80 0.17
N MET A 127 21.43 15.03 -0.35
CA MET A 127 22.66 15.78 -0.64
C MET A 127 23.40 16.25 0.63
N ASP A 128 22.71 16.30 1.78
CA ASP A 128 23.30 16.73 3.04
C ASP A 128 24.07 15.59 3.74
N LEU A 129 23.92 14.34 3.26
CA LEU A 129 24.62 13.18 3.78
C LEU A 129 25.93 12.90 3.02
N PRO A 130 27.02 12.54 3.72
CA PRO A 130 28.20 12.00 3.07
C PRO A 130 27.87 10.73 2.28
N CYS A 131 28.57 10.51 1.17
CA CYS A 131 28.37 9.31 0.35
C CYS A 131 28.55 8.03 1.18
N GLY A 132 27.62 7.09 1.04
CA GLY A 132 27.62 5.81 1.76
C GLY A 132 27.00 5.88 3.17
N VAL A 133 26.58 7.05 3.63
CA VAL A 133 25.86 7.20 4.91
C VAL A 133 24.36 7.04 4.68
N LEU A 134 23.76 6.09 5.38
CA LEU A 134 22.30 5.91 5.42
C LEU A 134 21.74 6.49 6.71
N ARG A 135 20.60 7.17 6.60
CA ARG A 135 19.88 7.74 7.76
C ARG A 135 18.40 7.41 7.67
N LEU A 136 17.88 6.73 8.71
CA LEU A 136 16.45 6.50 8.86
C LEU A 136 15.83 7.61 9.72
N GLN A 137 14.79 8.27 9.20
CA GLN A 137 14.11 9.38 9.89
C GLN A 137 12.60 9.06 10.00
N PRO A 138 12.03 8.94 11.22
CA PRO A 138 10.60 8.65 11.39
C PRO A 138 9.70 9.80 10.94
N LYS A 139 10.24 11.03 10.96
CA LYS A 139 9.61 12.26 10.49
C LYS A 139 10.71 13.14 9.91
N GLY A 140 10.54 13.59 8.67
CA GLY A 140 11.42 14.55 8.02
C GLY A 140 10.58 15.48 7.16
N GLY A 141 10.89 16.78 7.21
CA GLY A 141 10.40 17.72 6.20
C GLY A 141 11.11 17.48 4.87
N PHE A 142 10.58 18.05 3.78
CA PHE A 142 11.20 18.06 2.45
C PHE A 142 12.52 18.86 2.50
N GLY A 143 13.60 18.25 3.02
CA GLY A 143 14.93 18.84 2.99
C GLY A 143 15.40 18.92 1.55
N ARG A 144 15.03 19.99 0.84
CA ARG A 144 15.47 20.33 -0.53
C ARG A 144 15.62 19.13 -1.49
N HIS A 145 14.58 18.34 -1.68
CA HIS A 145 14.48 17.33 -2.74
C HIS A 145 13.15 17.49 -3.50
N ASN A 146 13.22 17.49 -4.83
CA ASN A 146 12.09 17.43 -5.77
C ASN A 146 12.26 16.22 -6.66
#